data_AF-A0A087W0Z8-F1
#
_entry.id   AF-A0A087W0Z8-F1
#
_cell.length_a   1.000
_cell.length_b   1.000
_cell.length_c   1.000
_cell.angle_alpha   90.00
_cell.angle_beta   90.00
_cell.angle_gamma   90.00
#
_symmetry.space_group_name_H-M   'P 1'
#
loop_
_entity.id
_entity.type
_entity.pdbx_description
1 polymer ?
#
loop_
_entity_poly.entity_id
_entity_poly.type
_entity_poly.pdbx_seq_one_letter_code
_entity_poly.pdbx_strand_id
1 'polypeptide(L)'
;MGTLVLLFCLLVTIGTSTAISSSERTVCVVASEASDGTYDFSLESETFHMRTPGYDFLIPAASWFNQSVDDVGMAFQTVKTSGKFEDKIQAYWAGFLELYISRDVTYAQLENTFGGFCKDNSSACQELEEYLRRNLEMTIKRSLQSGDIDPYWHQMELVLWQMRGIQDAWNNITINNSKFLTTNYLMHLLDDIFDIHLLQLAVDMGDVSAALGLYEALEEGPNGKHYFTSRPSCSALVKLAPDHKDIFISHDTWQDYEGMLKVVKYYEFAWRLTRDPSSPVIPADKILFSSYPSTINSIDDFYVTSAGLVIQETTNGNENPNLWPFVRHGLNSTVLEAFRVMIATRLARTPSEWIGFFARENSGTYNNQWMVIDTKLFDPSKPLPEKDLFWVAEQIPGLVQSADVTEHLLNKSYWGSYNNPYFKFIHEISGFDDLEKKFGECFSYEMTPRAQIFRRNHSTAVSLPSVYRLMRFNDFTHDPLSHCNCTPPYTAQYAISARSDLNDPNGVYPFPLLGYRLHGATDVKLVNLELARSLSMIAAAGPTYDQVPVFDWSRLRPERPRPLMHPERWTFPPVVIQVNNHNQWTQPYLRTWTMAP
;
A
#
# COMPACT_ATOMS: atom_id res chain seq x y z
N MET A 1 43.53 -37.10 19.57
CA MET A 1 42.41 -37.20 20.53
C MET A 1 41.45 -36.09 20.16
N GLY A 2 40.28 -36.46 19.61
CA GLY A 2 39.31 -35.51 19.06
C GLY A 2 38.56 -34.76 20.15
N THR A 3 38.30 -33.48 19.90
CA THR A 3 37.48 -32.63 20.76
C THR A 3 36.14 -32.42 20.07
N LEU A 4 35.10 -32.96 20.69
CA LEU A 4 33.71 -32.95 20.27
C LEU A 4 33.17 -31.52 20.30
N VAL A 5 32.71 -31.00 19.16
CA VAL A 5 31.92 -29.77 19.07
C VAL A 5 30.48 -30.12 19.40
N LEU A 6 29.99 -29.65 20.54
CA LEU A 6 28.58 -29.76 20.95
C LEU A 6 27.74 -28.75 20.15
N LEU A 7 27.04 -29.23 19.13
CA LEU A 7 25.91 -28.54 18.52
C LEU A 7 24.79 -28.45 19.58
N PHE A 8 24.46 -27.24 20.02
CA PHE A 8 23.21 -27.01 20.75
C PHE A 8 22.05 -27.01 19.74
N CYS A 9 21.39 -28.15 19.59
CA CYS A 9 20.07 -28.22 18.96
C CYS A 9 19.07 -27.50 19.87
N LEU A 10 18.57 -26.34 19.43
CA LEU A 10 17.34 -25.77 19.98
C LEU A 10 16.19 -26.76 19.67
N LEU A 11 15.73 -27.46 20.71
CA LEU A 11 14.48 -28.20 20.70
C LEU A 11 13.33 -27.18 20.74
N VAL A 12 12.88 -26.77 19.55
CA VAL A 12 11.56 -26.16 19.39
C VAL A 12 10.54 -27.26 19.65
N THR A 13 9.76 -27.13 20.73
CA THR A 13 8.61 -27.99 20.97
C THR A 13 7.58 -27.77 19.86
N ILE A 14 7.47 -28.75 18.97
CA ILE A 14 6.54 -28.75 17.84
C ILE A 14 5.12 -28.92 18.39
N GLY A 15 4.42 -27.79 18.57
CA GLY A 15 2.97 -27.79 18.70
C GLY A 15 2.34 -28.21 17.37
N THR A 16 1.25 -28.98 17.42
CA THR A 16 0.55 -29.50 16.26
C THR A 16 0.09 -28.38 15.32
N SER A 17 0.57 -28.42 14.08
CA SER A 17 0.19 -27.48 13.01
C SER A 17 -1.27 -27.67 12.61
N THR A 18 -2.10 -26.66 12.80
CA THR A 18 -3.35 -26.55 12.02
C THR A 18 -3.01 -25.80 10.74
N ALA A 19 -2.86 -26.52 9.63
CA ALA A 19 -2.79 -25.90 8.31
C ALA A 19 -4.08 -25.08 8.13
N ILE A 20 -3.95 -23.80 7.76
CA ILE A 20 -5.11 -23.00 7.36
C ILE A 20 -5.67 -23.64 6.10
N SER A 21 -6.86 -24.23 6.22
CA SER A 21 -7.63 -24.76 5.12
C SER A 21 -8.59 -23.67 4.65
N SER A 22 -8.14 -22.81 3.75
CA SER A 22 -9.02 -21.92 3.00
C SER A 22 -9.00 -22.33 1.53
N SER A 23 -10.16 -22.24 0.87
CA SER A 23 -10.35 -22.61 -0.53
C SER A 23 -9.51 -21.69 -1.43
N GLU A 24 -8.24 -22.05 -1.64
CA GLU A 24 -7.40 -21.41 -2.64
C GLU A 24 -8.08 -21.55 -3.99
N ARG A 25 -8.55 -20.43 -4.52
CA ARG A 25 -9.12 -20.36 -5.87
C ARG A 25 -7.98 -20.06 -6.83
N THR A 26 -8.06 -20.61 -8.02
CA THR A 26 -7.16 -20.25 -9.11
C THR A 26 -7.92 -20.09 -10.41
N VAL A 27 -7.55 -19.06 -11.16
CA VAL A 27 -8.04 -18.80 -12.50
C VAL A 27 -6.86 -18.47 -13.41
N CYS A 28 -6.92 -18.91 -14.66
CA CYS A 28 -6.00 -18.44 -15.69
C CYS A 28 -6.74 -18.11 -16.98
N VAL A 29 -6.10 -17.32 -17.82
CA VAL A 29 -6.48 -17.20 -19.23
C VAL A 29 -5.60 -18.11 -20.05
N VAL A 30 -6.21 -18.86 -20.96
CA VAL A 30 -5.53 -19.63 -21.99
C VAL A 30 -5.66 -18.88 -23.32
N ALA A 31 -4.57 -18.82 -24.07
CA ALA A 31 -4.53 -18.23 -25.39
C ALA A 31 -4.15 -19.26 -26.46
N SER A 32 -4.84 -19.21 -27.60
CA SER A 32 -4.51 -19.92 -28.83
C SER A 32 -4.26 -18.93 -29.96
N GLU A 33 -3.17 -19.11 -30.70
CA GLU A 33 -2.84 -18.26 -31.84
C GLU A 33 -3.80 -18.53 -33.00
N ALA A 34 -4.44 -17.47 -33.50
CA ALA A 34 -5.31 -17.49 -34.65
C ALA A 34 -4.51 -17.33 -35.95
N SER A 35 -5.12 -17.67 -37.09
CA SER A 35 -4.45 -17.64 -38.40
C SER A 35 -3.98 -16.24 -38.84
N ASP A 36 -4.52 -15.18 -38.26
CA ASP A 36 -4.16 -13.79 -38.52
C ASP A 36 -3.09 -13.23 -37.56
N GLY A 37 -2.52 -14.09 -36.71
CA GLY A 37 -1.52 -13.72 -35.70
C GLY A 37 -2.10 -13.09 -34.43
N THR A 38 -3.43 -13.00 -34.32
CA THR A 38 -4.10 -12.61 -33.07
C THR A 38 -4.19 -13.81 -32.12
N TYR A 39 -4.59 -13.57 -30.87
CA TYR A 39 -4.80 -14.62 -29.88
C TYR A 39 -6.27 -14.70 -29.51
N ASP A 40 -6.88 -15.87 -29.66
CA ASP A 40 -8.18 -16.18 -29.06
C ASP A 40 -7.98 -16.55 -27.59
N PHE A 41 -8.86 -16.09 -26.72
CA PHE A 41 -8.77 -16.26 -25.27
C PHE A 41 -9.91 -17.12 -24.71
N SER A 42 -9.58 -18.02 -23.79
CA SER A 42 -10.52 -18.79 -22.97
C SER A 42 -10.18 -18.60 -21.50
N LEU A 43 -11.21 -18.43 -20.66
CA LEU A 43 -11.05 -18.36 -19.21
C LEU A 43 -11.19 -19.76 -18.63
N GLU A 44 -10.18 -20.20 -17.87
CA GLU A 44 -10.17 -21.52 -17.26
C GLU A 44 -10.13 -21.39 -15.74
N SER A 45 -11.17 -21.91 -15.09
CA SER A 45 -11.22 -22.10 -13.64
C SER A 45 -10.77 -23.53 -13.32
N GLU A 46 -9.91 -23.68 -12.31
CA GLU A 46 -9.35 -24.95 -11.80
C GLU A 46 -8.00 -25.42 -12.36
N THR A 47 -7.19 -25.98 -11.46
CA THR A 47 -5.73 -26.18 -11.56
C THR A 47 -5.28 -27.31 -12.49
N PHE A 48 -6.20 -28.05 -13.12
CA PHE A 48 -5.86 -29.27 -13.86
C PHE A 48 -4.90 -29.00 -15.04
N HIS A 49 -5.03 -27.84 -15.68
CA HIS A 49 -4.20 -27.44 -16.82
C HIS A 49 -2.90 -26.72 -16.43
N MET A 50 -2.82 -26.07 -15.27
CA MET A 50 -1.54 -25.46 -14.81
C MET A 50 -0.51 -26.49 -14.32
N ARG A 51 -0.93 -27.76 -14.14
CA ARG A 51 -0.07 -28.85 -13.63
C ARG A 51 0.28 -29.92 -14.66
N THR A 52 -0.13 -29.80 -15.92
CA THR A 52 0.14 -30.78 -16.98
C THR A 52 1.28 -30.31 -17.89
N PRO A 53 2.50 -30.86 -17.76
CA PRO A 53 3.55 -30.65 -18.76
C PRO A 53 3.12 -31.29 -20.08
N GLY A 54 3.17 -30.54 -21.19
CA GLY A 54 3.00 -31.10 -22.54
C GLY A 54 1.73 -30.75 -23.30
N TYR A 55 0.97 -29.73 -22.87
CA TYR A 55 -0.08 -29.15 -23.72
C TYR A 55 0.41 -27.87 -24.43
N ASP A 56 0.05 -27.73 -25.71
CA ASP A 56 0.33 -26.58 -26.60
C ASP A 56 -0.58 -25.36 -26.32
N PHE A 57 -0.84 -25.01 -25.07
CA PHE A 57 -1.54 -23.76 -24.72
C PHE A 57 -0.61 -22.75 -24.05
N LEU A 58 -0.79 -21.48 -24.38
CA LEU A 58 -0.02 -20.36 -23.79
C LEU A 58 -0.88 -19.66 -22.74
N ILE A 59 -0.29 -19.26 -21.61
CA ILE A 59 -1.00 -18.58 -20.51
C ILE A 59 -0.52 -17.13 -20.44
N PRO A 60 -1.32 -16.13 -20.88
CA PRO A 60 -0.97 -14.72 -20.70
C PRO A 60 -0.83 -14.31 -19.24
N ALA A 61 -1.76 -14.76 -18.38
CA ALA A 61 -1.77 -14.48 -16.96
C ALA A 61 -2.54 -15.54 -16.17
N ALA A 62 -2.21 -15.65 -14.88
CA ALA A 62 -2.94 -16.44 -13.90
C ALA A 62 -3.03 -15.70 -12.56
N SER A 63 -4.08 -15.98 -11.81
CA SER A 63 -4.36 -15.38 -10.51
C SER A 63 -4.77 -16.44 -9.49
N TRP A 64 -4.20 -16.36 -8.29
CA TRP A 64 -4.56 -17.17 -7.13
C TRP A 64 -5.10 -16.25 -6.06
N PHE A 65 -6.17 -16.68 -5.42
CA PHE A 65 -6.80 -15.91 -4.37
C PHE A 65 -7.16 -16.80 -3.19
N ASN A 66 -6.66 -16.41 -2.03
CA ASN A 66 -6.94 -17.04 -0.77
C ASN A 66 -7.71 -16.04 0.11
N GLN A 67 -8.98 -16.34 0.36
CA GLN A 67 -9.88 -15.53 1.17
C GLN A 67 -9.79 -15.92 2.67
N SER A 68 -8.66 -15.65 3.32
CA SER A 68 -8.45 -15.95 4.76
C SER A 68 -8.80 -14.77 5.70
N VAL A 69 -9.75 -13.91 5.30
CA VAL A 69 -10.14 -12.73 6.11
C VAL A 69 -10.68 -13.14 7.47
N ASP A 70 -11.52 -14.17 7.55
CA ASP A 70 -12.08 -14.66 8.83
C ASP A 70 -11.04 -15.38 9.70
N ASP A 71 -10.00 -15.96 9.10
CA ASP A 71 -8.98 -16.75 9.81
C ASP A 71 -7.83 -15.88 10.34
N VAL A 72 -7.35 -14.92 9.54
CA VAL A 72 -6.16 -14.11 9.84
C VAL A 72 -6.33 -12.61 9.55
N GLY A 73 -7.55 -12.15 9.27
CA GLY A 73 -7.87 -10.73 9.09
C GLY A 73 -7.44 -10.13 7.74
N MET A 74 -6.91 -10.94 6.83
CA MET A 74 -6.46 -10.52 5.50
C MET A 74 -6.60 -11.65 4.48
N ALA A 75 -6.80 -11.27 3.22
CA ALA A 75 -6.70 -12.17 2.08
C ALA A 75 -5.31 -12.10 1.44
N PHE A 76 -5.03 -13.06 0.56
CA PHE A 76 -3.77 -13.12 -0.18
C PHE A 76 -4.04 -13.33 -1.65
N GLN A 77 -3.36 -12.56 -2.50
CA GLN A 77 -3.52 -12.65 -3.93
C GLN A 77 -2.17 -12.71 -4.63
N THR A 78 -2.05 -13.63 -5.58
CA THR A 78 -0.89 -13.71 -6.47
C THR A 78 -1.35 -13.52 -7.89
N VAL A 79 -0.70 -12.63 -8.64
CA VAL A 79 -0.94 -12.46 -10.08
C VAL A 79 0.38 -12.62 -10.81
N LYS A 80 0.40 -13.51 -11.80
CA LYS A 80 1.59 -13.78 -12.61
C LYS A 80 1.28 -13.59 -14.08
N THR A 81 2.23 -13.05 -14.85
CA THR A 81 2.11 -12.91 -16.31
C THR A 81 3.23 -13.65 -17.04
N SER A 82 3.03 -13.85 -18.35
CA SER A 82 4.00 -14.52 -19.22
C SER A 82 4.60 -13.57 -20.25
N GLY A 83 5.93 -13.49 -20.27
CA GLY A 83 6.69 -12.65 -21.22
C GLY A 83 6.64 -13.12 -22.67
N LYS A 84 5.89 -14.20 -22.96
CA LYS A 84 5.62 -14.70 -24.33
C LYS A 84 4.61 -13.83 -25.09
N PHE A 85 3.90 -12.93 -24.41
CA PHE A 85 2.90 -12.05 -25.00
C PHE A 85 3.34 -10.59 -24.96
N GLU A 86 2.73 -9.77 -25.82
CA GLU A 86 2.81 -8.31 -25.71
C GLU A 86 2.38 -7.85 -24.31
N ASP A 87 3.11 -6.88 -23.75
CA ASP A 87 2.90 -6.42 -22.37
C ASP A 87 1.47 -5.91 -22.13
N LYS A 88 0.81 -5.29 -23.13
CA LYS A 88 -0.59 -4.86 -23.01
C LYS A 88 -1.56 -6.02 -22.79
N ILE A 89 -1.31 -7.18 -23.40
CA ILE A 89 -2.13 -8.39 -23.21
C ILE A 89 -1.92 -8.91 -21.79
N GLN A 90 -0.66 -8.94 -21.33
CA GLN A 90 -0.31 -9.33 -19.98
C GLN A 90 -0.99 -8.43 -18.95
N ALA A 91 -0.90 -7.11 -19.11
CA ALA A 91 -1.44 -6.12 -18.19
C ALA A 91 -2.98 -6.17 -18.12
N TYR A 92 -3.65 -6.24 -19.27
CA TYR A 92 -5.10 -6.39 -19.34
C TYR A 92 -5.58 -7.63 -18.56
N TRP A 93 -5.00 -8.80 -18.85
CA TRP A 93 -5.41 -10.03 -18.18
C TRP A 93 -4.99 -10.08 -16.71
N ALA A 94 -3.89 -9.45 -16.31
CA ALA A 94 -3.52 -9.33 -14.90
C ALA A 94 -4.63 -8.62 -14.11
N GLY A 95 -5.10 -7.47 -14.59
CA GLY A 95 -6.18 -6.72 -13.94
C GLY A 95 -7.53 -7.44 -14.00
N PHE A 96 -7.87 -8.03 -15.15
CA PHE A 96 -9.11 -8.79 -15.31
C PHE A 96 -9.19 -9.96 -14.32
N LEU A 97 -8.15 -10.80 -14.27
CA LEU A 97 -8.14 -11.97 -13.39
C LEU A 97 -8.04 -11.59 -11.91
N GLU A 98 -7.42 -10.46 -11.59
CA GLU A 98 -7.33 -9.95 -10.22
C GLU A 98 -8.73 -9.67 -9.65
N LEU A 99 -9.54 -8.88 -10.35
CA LEU A 99 -10.91 -8.60 -9.91
C LEU A 99 -11.80 -9.83 -10.06
N TYR A 100 -11.73 -10.54 -11.19
CA TYR A 100 -12.61 -11.69 -11.46
C TYR A 100 -12.63 -12.70 -10.31
N ILE A 101 -11.46 -13.08 -9.79
CA ILE A 101 -11.36 -14.07 -8.72
C ILE A 101 -11.67 -13.49 -7.33
N SER A 102 -11.61 -12.16 -7.16
CA SER A 102 -11.79 -11.46 -5.88
C SER A 102 -13.06 -10.59 -5.86
N ARG A 103 -14.01 -10.86 -6.75
CA ARG A 103 -15.18 -10.00 -7.00
C ARG A 103 -15.99 -9.68 -5.75
N ASP A 104 -16.28 -10.69 -4.92
CA ASP A 104 -17.13 -10.50 -3.74
C ASP A 104 -16.50 -9.56 -2.71
N VAL A 105 -15.20 -9.76 -2.42
CA VAL A 105 -14.47 -8.89 -1.49
C VAL A 105 -14.23 -7.50 -2.07
N THR A 106 -14.13 -7.39 -3.41
CA THR A 106 -14.04 -6.11 -4.11
C THR A 106 -15.34 -5.32 -4.01
N TYR A 107 -16.49 -5.96 -4.21
CA TYR A 107 -17.79 -5.34 -4.00
C TYR A 107 -17.96 -4.85 -2.56
N ALA A 108 -17.60 -5.68 -1.57
CA ALA A 108 -17.64 -5.30 -0.17
C ALA A 108 -16.75 -4.08 0.12
N GLN A 109 -15.52 -4.05 -0.39
CA GLN A 109 -14.61 -2.91 -0.19
C GLN A 109 -15.15 -1.62 -0.82
N LEU A 110 -15.64 -1.69 -2.06
CA LEU A 110 -16.21 -0.53 -2.74
C LEU A 110 -17.41 0.01 -1.97
N GLU A 111 -18.34 -0.85 -1.54
CA GLU A 111 -19.50 -0.41 -0.75
C GLU A 111 -19.12 0.12 0.63
N ASN A 112 -18.12 -0.49 1.30
CA ASN A 112 -17.64 -0.03 2.61
C ASN A 112 -16.99 1.36 2.53
N THR A 113 -16.25 1.65 1.44
CA THR A 113 -15.46 2.90 1.30
C THR A 113 -16.16 3.96 0.47
N PHE A 114 -16.55 3.66 -0.77
CA PHE A 114 -17.14 4.60 -1.72
C PHE A 114 -18.62 4.34 -2.05
N GLY A 115 -19.26 3.33 -1.44
CA GLY A 115 -20.67 3.05 -1.62
C GLY A 115 -21.54 4.30 -1.45
N GLY A 116 -22.16 4.74 -2.54
CA GLY A 116 -23.00 5.95 -2.59
C GLY A 116 -22.32 7.23 -3.10
N PHE A 117 -21.00 7.25 -3.28
CA PHE A 117 -20.25 8.42 -3.72
C PHE A 117 -20.73 8.88 -5.11
N CYS A 118 -21.05 10.16 -5.23
CA CYS A 118 -21.52 10.81 -6.47
C CYS A 118 -22.69 10.15 -7.23
N LYS A 119 -23.46 9.26 -6.59
CA LYS A 119 -24.70 8.69 -7.16
C LYS A 119 -25.83 9.71 -7.29
N ASP A 120 -25.74 10.82 -6.56
CA ASP A 120 -26.71 11.93 -6.61
C ASP A 120 -26.50 12.85 -7.84
N ASN A 121 -25.36 12.73 -8.52
CA ASN A 121 -24.98 13.55 -9.66
C ASN A 121 -25.06 15.06 -9.38
N SER A 122 -24.62 15.47 -8.18
CA SER A 122 -24.56 16.89 -7.79
C SER A 122 -23.60 17.69 -8.68
N SER A 123 -23.71 19.03 -8.66
CA SER A 123 -22.80 19.89 -9.44
C SER A 123 -21.34 19.72 -9.04
N ALA A 124 -21.07 19.51 -7.74
CA ALA A 124 -19.72 19.24 -7.24
C ALA A 124 -19.17 17.91 -7.80
N CYS A 125 -20.01 16.88 -7.88
CA CYS A 125 -19.64 15.61 -8.49
C CYS A 125 -19.34 15.75 -9.98
N GLN A 126 -20.20 16.43 -10.75
CA GLN A 126 -19.97 16.66 -12.18
C GLN A 126 -18.67 17.42 -12.44
N GLU A 127 -18.38 18.43 -11.61
CA GLU A 127 -17.14 19.20 -11.71
C GLU A 127 -15.91 18.32 -11.41
N LEU A 128 -15.91 17.58 -10.31
CA LEU A 128 -14.83 16.65 -10.00
C LEU A 128 -14.62 15.61 -11.12
N GLU A 129 -15.72 15.08 -11.66
CA GLU A 129 -15.70 14.09 -12.73
C GLU A 129 -15.04 14.65 -13.99
N GLU A 130 -15.36 15.89 -14.36
CA GLU A 130 -14.78 16.55 -15.53
C GLU A 130 -13.26 16.67 -15.43
N TYR A 131 -12.75 17.12 -14.27
CA TYR A 131 -11.31 17.26 -14.04
C TYR A 131 -10.58 15.92 -14.05
N LEU A 132 -11.12 14.90 -13.38
CA LEU A 132 -10.50 13.56 -13.32
C LEU A 132 -10.53 12.86 -14.68
N ARG A 133 -11.65 12.94 -15.40
CA ARG A 133 -11.76 12.42 -16.76
C ARG A 133 -10.74 13.09 -17.69
N ARG A 134 -10.55 14.40 -17.56
CA ARG A 134 -9.57 15.13 -18.36
C ARG A 134 -8.13 14.74 -18.02
N ASN A 135 -7.79 14.59 -16.74
CA ASN A 135 -6.48 14.06 -16.31
C ASN A 135 -6.23 12.67 -16.92
N LEU A 136 -7.19 11.76 -16.82
CA LEU A 136 -7.09 10.40 -17.34
C LEU A 136 -6.94 10.40 -18.87
N GLU A 137 -7.71 11.21 -19.58
CA GLU A 137 -7.62 11.35 -21.04
C GLU A 137 -6.21 11.79 -21.48
N MET A 138 -5.65 12.80 -20.81
CA MET A 138 -4.31 13.31 -21.09
C MET A 138 -3.23 12.28 -20.75
N THR A 139 -3.41 11.55 -19.65
CA THR A 139 -2.52 10.46 -19.22
C THR A 139 -2.50 9.33 -20.24
N ILE A 140 -3.66 8.89 -20.74
CA ILE A 140 -3.76 7.88 -21.81
C ILE A 140 -3.02 8.36 -23.06
N LYS A 141 -3.32 9.58 -23.53
CA LYS A 141 -2.69 10.14 -24.74
C LYS A 141 -1.17 10.20 -24.62
N ARG A 142 -0.65 10.69 -23.49
CA ARG A 142 0.79 10.84 -23.27
C ARG A 142 1.52 9.50 -23.14
N SER A 143 0.88 8.54 -22.46
CA SER A 143 1.40 7.15 -22.35
C SER A 143 1.52 6.51 -23.72
N LEU A 144 0.48 6.63 -24.56
CA LEU A 144 0.46 6.06 -25.90
C LEU A 144 1.47 6.70 -26.86
N GLN A 145 1.73 8.00 -26.70
CA GLN A 145 2.69 8.74 -27.54
C GLN A 145 4.15 8.45 -27.20
N SER A 146 4.45 8.09 -25.95
CA SER A 146 5.83 8.08 -25.44
C SER A 146 6.32 6.69 -25.01
N GLY A 147 5.45 5.69 -24.90
CA GLY A 147 5.80 4.35 -24.39
C GLY A 147 6.82 3.57 -25.23
N ASP A 148 7.04 3.95 -26.49
CA ASP A 148 8.08 3.34 -27.33
C ASP A 148 9.51 3.74 -26.92
N ILE A 149 9.67 4.91 -26.27
CA ILE A 149 10.99 5.51 -25.99
C ILE A 149 11.23 5.80 -24.50
N ASP A 150 10.18 6.04 -23.72
CA ASP A 150 10.27 6.42 -22.32
C ASP A 150 9.66 5.32 -21.43
N PRO A 151 10.49 4.60 -20.65
CA PRO A 151 10.00 3.52 -19.80
C PRO A 151 8.91 3.93 -18.83
N TYR A 152 8.93 5.17 -18.35
CA TYR A 152 7.90 5.68 -17.44
C TYR A 152 6.52 5.67 -18.09
N TRP A 153 6.43 6.14 -19.34
CA TRP A 153 5.16 6.21 -20.07
C TRP A 153 4.68 4.85 -20.56
N HIS A 154 5.59 3.90 -20.84
CA HIS A 154 5.21 2.51 -21.08
C HIS A 154 4.60 1.89 -19.81
N GLN A 155 5.23 2.05 -18.64
CA GLN A 155 4.66 1.54 -17.39
C GLN A 155 3.31 2.16 -17.06
N MET A 156 3.11 3.46 -17.34
CA MET A 156 1.80 4.10 -17.18
C MET A 156 0.75 3.50 -18.14
N GLU A 157 1.10 3.22 -19.39
CA GLU A 157 0.22 2.51 -20.32
C GLU A 157 -0.18 1.13 -19.79
N LEU A 158 0.77 0.37 -19.22
CA LEU A 158 0.47 -0.95 -18.65
C LEU A 158 -0.44 -0.85 -17.42
N VAL A 159 -0.27 0.18 -16.57
CA VAL A 159 -1.21 0.51 -15.49
C VAL A 159 -2.62 0.74 -16.05
N LEU A 160 -2.75 1.52 -17.11
CA LEU A 160 -4.05 1.80 -17.75
C LEU A 160 -4.68 0.52 -18.32
N TRP A 161 -3.90 -0.35 -18.96
CA TRP A 161 -4.41 -1.65 -19.43
C TRP A 161 -4.84 -2.57 -18.28
N GLN A 162 -4.11 -2.58 -17.17
CA GLN A 162 -4.50 -3.31 -15.95
C GLN A 162 -5.83 -2.78 -15.41
N MET A 163 -5.99 -1.46 -15.32
CA MET A 163 -7.27 -0.83 -14.93
C MET A 163 -8.41 -1.18 -15.90
N ARG A 164 -8.13 -1.25 -17.20
CA ARG A 164 -9.15 -1.63 -18.18
C ARG A 164 -9.62 -3.06 -17.99
N GLY A 165 -8.71 -3.99 -17.69
CA GLY A 165 -9.06 -5.36 -17.33
C GLY A 165 -9.94 -5.44 -16.08
N ILE A 166 -9.61 -4.65 -15.04
CA ILE A 166 -10.42 -4.53 -13.82
C ILE A 166 -11.82 -4.03 -14.15
N GLN A 167 -11.95 -2.93 -14.92
CA GLN A 167 -13.24 -2.37 -15.32
C GLN A 167 -14.10 -3.37 -16.10
N ASP A 168 -13.50 -4.11 -17.03
CA ASP A 168 -14.20 -5.12 -17.82
C ASP A 168 -14.68 -6.30 -16.96
N ALA A 169 -13.81 -6.81 -16.08
CA ALA A 169 -14.19 -7.86 -15.14
C ALA A 169 -15.34 -7.40 -14.22
N TRP A 170 -15.27 -6.17 -13.72
CA TRP A 170 -16.33 -5.56 -12.91
C TRP A 170 -17.66 -5.51 -13.67
N ASN A 171 -17.62 -5.08 -14.94
CA ASN A 171 -18.79 -4.97 -15.81
C ASN A 171 -19.22 -6.30 -16.46
N ASN A 172 -18.59 -7.43 -16.11
CA ASN A 172 -18.84 -8.75 -16.70
C ASN A 172 -18.64 -8.80 -18.22
N ILE A 173 -17.68 -8.02 -18.74
CA ILE A 173 -17.30 -7.98 -20.15
C ILE A 173 -16.06 -8.85 -20.31
N THR A 174 -16.13 -9.92 -21.09
CA THR A 174 -14.95 -10.75 -21.42
C THR A 174 -14.61 -10.61 -22.89
N ILE A 175 -13.39 -10.15 -23.21
CA ILE A 175 -12.88 -10.20 -24.58
C ILE A 175 -12.45 -11.62 -24.95
N ASN A 176 -12.75 -12.05 -26.16
CA ASN A 176 -12.40 -13.38 -26.64
C ASN A 176 -11.24 -13.39 -27.63
N ASN A 177 -10.72 -12.22 -28.05
CA ASN A 177 -9.61 -12.15 -28.98
C ASN A 177 -8.75 -10.88 -28.77
N SER A 178 -7.43 -10.97 -28.97
CA SER A 178 -6.47 -9.87 -28.76
C SER A 178 -6.69 -8.67 -29.67
N LYS A 179 -7.36 -8.81 -30.82
CA LYS A 179 -7.66 -7.71 -31.75
C LYS A 179 -8.53 -6.61 -31.15
N PHE A 180 -9.25 -6.89 -30.05
CA PHE A 180 -10.04 -5.88 -29.35
C PHE A 180 -9.18 -4.92 -28.52
N LEU A 181 -7.94 -5.30 -28.18
CA LEU A 181 -7.01 -4.49 -27.38
C LEU A 181 -6.36 -3.38 -28.24
N THR A 182 -7.21 -2.44 -28.64
CA THR A 182 -6.88 -1.25 -29.44
C THR A 182 -6.83 0.00 -28.57
N THR A 183 -6.22 1.07 -29.07
CA THR A 183 -6.26 2.40 -28.43
C THR A 183 -7.69 2.89 -28.20
N ASN A 184 -8.59 2.73 -29.16
CA ASN A 184 -10.00 3.11 -28.98
C ASN A 184 -10.64 2.31 -27.85
N TYR A 185 -10.28 1.04 -27.70
CA TYR A 185 -10.74 0.25 -26.57
C TYR A 185 -10.23 0.84 -25.25
N LEU A 186 -8.93 1.12 -25.14
CA LEU A 186 -8.38 1.72 -23.91
C LEU A 186 -9.08 3.04 -23.52
N MET A 187 -9.49 3.86 -24.49
CA MET A 187 -10.18 5.14 -24.24
C MET A 187 -11.53 5.00 -23.53
N HIS A 188 -12.18 3.83 -23.56
CA HIS A 188 -13.42 3.59 -22.79
C HIS A 188 -13.22 3.56 -21.27
N LEU A 189 -11.98 3.61 -20.77
CA LEU A 189 -11.70 3.93 -19.37
C LEU A 189 -12.36 5.26 -18.94
N LEU A 190 -12.63 6.16 -19.88
CA LEU A 190 -13.25 7.47 -19.63
C LEU A 190 -14.77 7.41 -19.47
N ASP A 191 -15.40 6.27 -19.78
CA ASP A 191 -16.87 6.16 -19.83
C ASP A 191 -17.48 6.20 -18.42
N ASP A 192 -16.79 5.65 -17.41
CA ASP A 192 -17.22 5.67 -16.01
C ASP A 192 -16.03 5.68 -15.04
N ILE A 193 -15.69 6.88 -14.56
CA ILE A 193 -14.56 7.11 -13.66
C ILE A 193 -14.93 7.09 -12.17
N PHE A 194 -16.22 7.06 -11.83
CA PHE A 194 -16.73 7.03 -10.45
C PHE A 194 -17.29 5.65 -10.06
N ASP A 195 -16.97 4.63 -10.83
CA ASP A 195 -17.25 3.23 -10.51
C ASP A 195 -16.02 2.58 -9.83
N ILE A 196 -15.56 1.42 -10.31
CA ILE A 196 -14.44 0.67 -9.73
C ILE A 196 -13.11 1.45 -9.69
N HIS A 197 -13.00 2.52 -10.48
CA HIS A 197 -11.87 3.43 -10.52
C HIS A 197 -11.64 4.16 -9.19
N LEU A 198 -12.70 4.40 -8.40
CA LEU A 198 -12.59 5.06 -7.09
C LEU A 198 -11.61 4.34 -6.16
N LEU A 199 -11.54 3.01 -6.21
CA LEU A 199 -10.58 2.22 -5.41
C LEU A 199 -9.13 2.51 -5.76
N GLN A 200 -8.84 2.99 -6.97
CA GLN A 200 -7.49 3.34 -7.41
C GLN A 200 -7.14 4.79 -7.04
N LEU A 201 -8.16 5.64 -6.91
CA LEU A 201 -8.02 7.08 -6.66
C LEU A 201 -8.18 7.47 -5.20
N ALA A 202 -8.44 6.49 -4.32
CA ALA A 202 -8.89 6.71 -2.95
C ALA A 202 -8.02 7.69 -2.15
N VAL A 203 -6.72 7.67 -2.40
CA VAL A 203 -5.71 8.46 -1.69
C VAL A 203 -5.45 9.84 -2.31
N ASP A 204 -5.72 10.01 -3.59
CA ASP A 204 -5.56 11.28 -4.31
C ASP A 204 -6.82 12.16 -4.22
N MET A 205 -8.00 11.54 -4.12
CA MET A 205 -9.30 12.22 -4.24
C MET A 205 -9.49 13.36 -3.24
N GLY A 206 -9.09 13.19 -1.98
CA GLY A 206 -9.21 14.24 -0.97
C GLY A 206 -8.44 15.51 -1.36
N ASP A 207 -7.19 15.37 -1.80
CA ASP A 207 -6.35 16.50 -2.22
C ASP A 207 -6.86 17.13 -3.52
N VAL A 208 -7.35 16.32 -4.48
CA VAL A 208 -7.97 16.85 -5.71
C VAL A 208 -9.22 17.65 -5.38
N SER A 209 -10.12 17.11 -4.57
CA SER A 209 -11.34 17.80 -4.13
C SER A 209 -11.02 19.08 -3.35
N ALA A 210 -10.00 19.07 -2.49
CA ALA A 210 -9.54 20.28 -1.79
C ALA A 210 -9.00 21.33 -2.78
N ALA A 211 -8.20 20.92 -3.76
CA ALA A 211 -7.64 21.83 -4.75
C ALA A 211 -8.70 22.47 -5.66
N LEU A 212 -9.80 21.76 -5.92
CA LEU A 212 -10.95 22.27 -6.67
C LEU A 212 -11.94 23.08 -5.80
N GLY A 213 -11.78 23.09 -4.47
CA GLY A 213 -12.72 23.75 -3.57
C GLY A 213 -14.03 22.98 -3.38
N LEU A 214 -14.00 21.67 -3.60
CA LEU A 214 -15.15 20.75 -3.57
C LEU A 214 -15.15 19.85 -2.32
N TYR A 215 -14.09 19.88 -1.50
CA TYR A 215 -13.91 18.98 -0.37
C TYR A 215 -15.10 18.96 0.59
N GLU A 216 -15.51 20.11 1.13
CA GLU A 216 -16.63 20.20 2.09
C GLU A 216 -17.96 19.70 1.49
N ALA A 217 -18.14 19.83 0.18
CA ALA A 217 -19.36 19.39 -0.51
C ALA A 217 -19.38 17.87 -0.77
N LEU A 218 -18.21 17.21 -0.72
CA LEU A 218 -18.03 15.82 -1.14
C LEU A 218 -17.48 14.92 -0.04
N GLU A 219 -17.00 15.46 1.07
CA GLU A 219 -16.36 14.68 2.14
C GLU A 219 -17.33 13.75 2.87
N GLU A 220 -18.61 14.11 2.93
CA GLU A 220 -19.65 13.38 3.68
C GLU A 220 -20.87 13.06 2.80
N GLY A 221 -21.30 11.80 2.81
CA GLY A 221 -22.50 11.32 2.12
C GLY A 221 -23.80 11.37 2.95
N PRO A 222 -24.97 11.05 2.35
CA PRO A 222 -26.30 11.18 2.95
C PRO A 222 -26.58 10.41 4.26
N ASN A 223 -25.60 9.65 4.79
CA ASN A 223 -25.69 8.86 6.02
C ASN A 223 -24.55 9.15 7.01
N GLY A 224 -23.84 10.27 6.86
CA GLY A 224 -22.65 10.58 7.67
C GLY A 224 -21.44 9.71 7.34
N LYS A 225 -21.39 9.18 6.12
CA LYS A 225 -20.27 8.38 5.63
C LYS A 225 -19.20 9.32 5.11
N HIS A 226 -17.99 9.21 5.63
CA HIS A 226 -16.85 9.97 5.16
C HIS A 226 -16.20 9.24 3.98
N TYR A 227 -15.99 9.93 2.87
CA TYR A 227 -15.38 9.36 1.66
C TYR A 227 -13.89 9.67 1.54
N PHE A 228 -13.47 10.75 2.17
CA PHE A 228 -12.07 11.14 2.21
C PHE A 228 -11.55 10.88 3.61
N THR A 229 -10.38 10.25 3.66
CA THR A 229 -9.70 10.00 4.93
C THR A 229 -9.37 11.36 5.57
N SER A 230 -9.77 11.53 6.83
CA SER A 230 -9.52 12.73 7.63
C SER A 230 -8.05 12.77 8.07
N ARG A 231 -7.17 13.09 7.10
CA ARG A 231 -5.71 12.95 7.13
C ARG A 231 -5.26 11.49 7.29
N PRO A 232 -4.85 10.81 6.20
CA PRO A 232 -4.19 9.51 6.31
C PRO A 232 -2.99 9.70 7.24
N SER A 233 -2.88 8.84 8.24
CA SER A 233 -1.84 8.95 9.25
C SER A 233 -1.21 7.58 9.39
N CYS A 234 0.12 7.46 9.39
CA CYS A 234 0.80 6.19 9.40
C CYS A 234 2.02 6.33 10.31
N SER A 235 2.51 5.21 10.85
CA SER A 235 3.74 5.17 11.61
C SER A 235 4.72 4.22 10.92
N ALA A 236 5.96 4.67 10.70
CA ALA A 236 6.99 3.82 10.11
C ALA A 236 8.29 3.86 10.93
N LEU A 237 9.03 2.75 10.88
CA LEU A 237 10.32 2.59 11.54
C LEU A 237 11.31 1.89 10.62
N VAL A 238 12.50 2.47 10.47
CA VAL A 238 13.71 1.79 9.97
C VAL A 238 14.68 1.69 11.15
N LYS A 239 15.12 0.50 11.51
CA LYS A 239 15.94 0.26 12.72
C LYS A 239 17.13 -0.64 12.40
N LEU A 240 18.34 -0.15 12.69
CA LEU A 240 19.53 -1.00 12.69
C LEU A 240 19.56 -1.86 13.96
N ALA A 241 19.76 -3.17 13.83
CA ALA A 241 20.02 -4.01 14.98
C ALA A 241 21.37 -3.64 15.64
N PRO A 242 21.59 -4.04 16.92
CA PRO A 242 22.89 -3.89 17.56
C PRO A 242 24.04 -4.42 16.69
N ASP A 243 25.18 -3.73 16.70
CA ASP A 243 26.37 -4.04 15.91
C ASP A 243 26.12 -4.14 14.39
N HIS A 244 25.04 -3.53 13.89
CA HIS A 244 24.62 -3.53 12.49
C HIS A 244 24.45 -4.95 11.92
N LYS A 245 24.00 -5.90 12.75
CA LYS A 245 23.84 -7.30 12.36
C LYS A 245 22.60 -7.60 11.53
N ASP A 246 21.62 -6.71 11.57
CA ASP A 246 20.36 -6.81 10.83
C ASP A 246 19.77 -5.40 10.68
N ILE A 247 18.73 -5.28 9.85
CA ILE A 247 17.91 -4.08 9.69
C ILE A 247 16.44 -4.47 9.73
N PHE A 248 15.66 -3.79 10.56
CA PHE A 248 14.22 -3.98 10.64
C PHE A 248 13.51 -2.80 9.97
N ILE A 249 12.55 -3.08 9.11
CA ILE A 249 11.78 -2.07 8.37
C ILE A 249 10.30 -2.39 8.57
N SER A 250 9.55 -1.45 9.13
CA SER A 250 8.18 -1.68 9.54
C SER A 250 7.28 -0.48 9.34
N HIS A 251 6.01 -0.76 9.06
CA HIS A 251 4.98 0.23 8.77
C HIS A 251 3.64 -0.20 9.39
N ASP A 252 2.93 0.76 9.99
CA ASP A 252 1.55 0.65 10.49
C ASP A 252 0.69 1.69 9.77
N THR A 253 -0.30 1.20 9.01
CA THR A 253 -1.28 2.06 8.33
C THR A 253 -2.36 2.51 9.30
N TRP A 254 -2.57 3.81 9.45
CA TRP A 254 -3.81 4.31 10.06
C TRP A 254 -4.79 4.83 9.01
N GLN A 255 -6.03 4.37 9.16
CA GLN A 255 -7.14 4.71 8.27
C GLN A 255 -8.46 4.48 9.01
N ASP A 256 -9.56 4.81 8.33
CA ASP A 256 -10.90 4.47 8.79
C ASP A 256 -11.11 2.95 8.81
N TYR A 257 -11.74 2.47 9.86
CA TYR A 257 -11.92 1.05 10.15
C TYR A 257 -12.85 0.35 9.16
N GLU A 258 -13.67 1.09 8.42
CA GLU A 258 -14.47 0.60 7.30
C GLU A 258 -13.60 0.10 6.13
N GLY A 259 -12.36 0.56 6.00
CA GLY A 259 -11.43 0.15 4.95
C GLY A 259 -10.68 -1.15 5.21
N MET A 260 -10.90 -1.84 6.33
CA MET A 260 -10.04 -2.94 6.79
C MET A 260 -10.14 -4.28 6.02
N LEU A 261 -10.76 -4.35 4.84
CA LEU A 261 -10.59 -5.52 3.97
C LEU A 261 -9.19 -5.49 3.33
N LYS A 262 -8.22 -6.11 4.00
CA LYS A 262 -6.83 -6.17 3.55
C LYS A 262 -6.59 -7.33 2.59
N VAL A 263 -5.77 -7.10 1.58
CA VAL A 263 -5.25 -8.11 0.65
C VAL A 263 -3.74 -7.93 0.52
N VAL A 264 -2.95 -8.92 0.94
CA VAL A 264 -1.51 -8.91 0.61
C VAL A 264 -1.32 -9.48 -0.79
N LYS A 265 -0.61 -8.73 -1.64
CA LYS A 265 -0.47 -9.02 -3.07
C LYS A 265 0.97 -9.36 -3.41
N TYR A 266 1.14 -10.40 -4.22
CA TYR A 266 2.38 -10.75 -4.87
C TYR A 266 2.18 -10.67 -6.39
N TYR A 267 2.83 -9.70 -7.03
CA TYR A 267 2.89 -9.60 -8.48
C TYR A 267 4.20 -10.20 -8.99
N GLU A 268 4.12 -10.97 -10.07
CA GLU A 268 5.27 -11.44 -10.85
C GLU A 268 5.00 -11.18 -12.33
N PHE A 269 5.46 -10.02 -12.80
CA PHE A 269 5.13 -9.49 -14.11
C PHE A 269 6.35 -9.49 -15.03
N ALA A 270 6.19 -10.11 -16.20
CA ALA A 270 7.21 -10.15 -17.23
C ALA A 270 7.09 -8.95 -18.20
N TRP A 271 6.78 -7.77 -17.66
CA TRP A 271 6.64 -6.53 -18.42
C TRP A 271 8.01 -5.95 -18.75
N ARG A 272 8.14 -5.34 -19.92
CA ARG A 272 9.39 -4.76 -20.40
C ARG A 272 9.48 -3.29 -20.05
N LEU A 273 10.68 -2.71 -20.20
CA LEU A 273 10.88 -1.27 -19.99
C LEU A 273 10.13 -0.45 -21.03
N THR A 274 10.11 -0.87 -22.29
CA THR A 274 9.42 -0.18 -23.40
C THR A 274 8.64 -1.19 -24.25
N ARG A 275 7.84 -0.69 -25.21
CA ARG A 275 7.09 -1.54 -26.16
C ARG A 275 7.94 -2.41 -27.08
N ASP A 276 9.23 -2.11 -27.21
CA ASP A 276 10.16 -2.92 -28.01
C ASP A 276 10.21 -4.36 -27.42
N PRO A 277 9.87 -5.40 -28.19
CA PRO A 277 9.89 -6.79 -27.71
C PRO A 277 11.28 -7.26 -27.23
N SER A 278 12.35 -6.60 -27.66
CA SER A 278 13.74 -6.85 -27.23
C SER A 278 14.16 -6.07 -25.98
N SER A 279 13.32 -5.13 -25.53
CA SER A 279 13.54 -4.35 -24.30
C SER A 279 13.60 -5.27 -23.09
N PRO A 280 14.52 -5.02 -22.13
CA PRO A 280 14.64 -5.87 -20.95
C PRO A 280 13.39 -5.78 -20.06
N VAL A 281 13.16 -6.81 -19.26
CA VAL A 281 12.13 -6.82 -18.22
C VAL A 281 12.44 -5.75 -17.17
N ILE A 282 11.38 -5.18 -16.57
CA ILE A 282 11.48 -4.24 -15.46
C ILE A 282 12.35 -4.79 -14.31
N PRO A 283 13.13 -3.95 -13.60
CA PRO A 283 13.99 -4.40 -12.50
C PRO A 283 13.26 -5.11 -11.36
N ALA A 284 12.12 -4.56 -10.94
CA ALA A 284 11.26 -5.17 -9.94
C ALA A 284 10.15 -5.96 -10.64
N ASP A 285 10.52 -7.06 -11.30
CA ASP A 285 9.60 -8.02 -11.91
C ASP A 285 8.73 -8.73 -10.86
N LYS A 286 9.12 -8.70 -9.58
CA LYS A 286 8.36 -9.25 -8.46
C LYS A 286 8.21 -8.23 -7.35
N ILE A 287 6.99 -8.07 -6.85
CA ILE A 287 6.64 -7.12 -5.81
C ILE A 287 5.68 -7.80 -4.82
N LEU A 288 6.05 -7.82 -3.54
CA LEU A 288 5.18 -8.22 -2.43
C LEU A 288 4.79 -6.96 -1.65
N PHE A 289 3.48 -6.72 -1.48
CA PHE A 289 2.99 -5.49 -0.84
C PHE A 289 1.63 -5.71 -0.17
N SER A 290 1.36 -4.96 0.89
CA SER A 290 0.03 -4.91 1.50
C SER A 290 -0.88 -4.02 0.66
N SER A 291 -2.15 -4.37 0.51
CA SER A 291 -3.09 -3.69 -0.38
C SER A 291 -4.54 -4.04 0.01
N TYR A 292 -5.46 -3.81 -0.90
CA TYR A 292 -6.92 -3.89 -0.75
C TYR A 292 -7.50 -4.56 -2.01
N PRO A 293 -8.75 -5.08 -1.95
CA PRO A 293 -9.38 -5.74 -3.07
C PRO A 293 -9.34 -4.93 -4.37
N SER A 294 -8.76 -5.51 -5.42
CA SER A 294 -8.65 -4.90 -6.76
C SER A 294 -7.95 -3.52 -6.84
N THR A 295 -7.32 -3.03 -5.77
CA THR A 295 -6.49 -1.81 -5.77
C THR A 295 -5.06 -2.12 -6.23
N ILE A 296 -4.59 -1.60 -7.35
CA ILE A 296 -3.34 -2.07 -7.99
C ILE A 296 -2.04 -1.56 -7.35
N ASN A 297 -2.15 -0.67 -6.36
CA ASN A 297 -1.08 -0.15 -5.52
C ASN A 297 -1.34 -0.52 -4.04
N SER A 298 -0.47 -0.08 -3.13
CA SER A 298 -0.56 -0.45 -1.71
C SER A 298 -1.56 0.39 -0.93
N ILE A 299 -1.60 1.71 -1.16
CA ILE A 299 -2.32 2.75 -0.38
C ILE A 299 -2.01 2.76 1.13
N ASP A 300 -1.09 1.91 1.58
CA ASP A 300 -0.68 1.85 2.98
C ASP A 300 0.42 2.88 3.31
N ASP A 301 1.57 2.98 2.63
CA ASP A 301 2.16 2.06 1.62
C ASP A 301 3.36 1.23 2.15
N PHE A 302 3.47 -0.05 1.74
CA PHE A 302 4.62 -0.91 2.05
C PHE A 302 4.92 -1.94 0.95
N TYR A 303 6.11 -1.87 0.33
CA TYR A 303 6.54 -2.74 -0.78
C TYR A 303 7.89 -3.40 -0.51
N VAL A 304 8.02 -4.67 -0.89
CA VAL A 304 9.26 -5.45 -0.93
C VAL A 304 9.47 -5.94 -2.36
N THR A 305 10.60 -5.62 -2.99
CA THR A 305 10.81 -5.85 -4.44
C THR A 305 11.96 -6.78 -4.77
N SER A 306 11.90 -7.46 -5.92
CA SER A 306 13.02 -8.29 -6.43
C SER A 306 14.26 -7.46 -6.77
N ALA A 307 14.11 -6.16 -6.97
CA ALA A 307 15.22 -5.22 -7.13
C ALA A 307 15.99 -4.97 -5.80
N GLY A 308 15.56 -5.60 -4.70
CA GLY A 308 16.18 -5.50 -3.39
C GLY A 308 15.87 -4.19 -2.66
N LEU A 309 14.81 -3.49 -3.07
CA LEU A 309 14.34 -2.27 -2.40
C LEU A 309 13.18 -2.61 -1.46
N VAL A 310 13.18 -1.98 -0.28
CA VAL A 310 12.00 -1.88 0.59
C VAL A 310 11.57 -0.42 0.59
N ILE A 311 10.30 -0.19 0.26
CA ILE A 311 9.72 1.14 0.04
C ILE A 311 8.50 1.28 0.94
N GLN A 312 8.43 2.37 1.69
CA GLN A 312 7.28 2.69 2.55
C GLN A 312 7.10 4.19 2.64
N GLU A 313 5.94 4.64 3.12
CA GLU A 313 5.68 6.06 3.32
C GLU A 313 4.94 6.35 4.63
N THR A 314 4.80 7.62 4.97
CA THR A 314 3.70 8.09 5.83
C THR A 314 3.22 9.45 5.31
N THR A 315 1.91 9.64 5.23
CA THR A 315 1.34 10.87 4.64
C THR A 315 1.58 12.11 5.46
N ASN A 316 2.18 13.14 4.89
CA ASN A 316 2.32 14.45 5.53
C ASN A 316 1.10 15.35 5.24
N GLY A 317 0.53 15.27 4.04
CA GLY A 317 -0.54 16.17 3.59
C GLY A 317 -0.03 17.55 3.20
N ASN A 318 -0.96 18.50 3.04
CA ASN A 318 -0.67 19.91 2.77
C ASN A 318 -1.68 20.80 3.48
N GLU A 319 -1.17 21.74 4.28
CA GLU A 319 -1.96 22.64 5.12
C GLU A 319 -1.91 24.09 4.62
N ASN A 320 -1.17 24.31 3.52
CA ASN A 320 -1.06 25.60 2.86
C ASN A 320 -1.96 25.63 1.61
N PRO A 321 -3.13 26.30 1.66
CA PRO A 321 -4.03 26.36 0.52
C PRO A 321 -3.45 27.13 -0.68
N ASN A 322 -2.39 27.92 -0.49
CA ASN A 322 -1.72 28.62 -1.58
C ASN A 322 -0.94 27.68 -2.52
N LEU A 323 -0.77 26.41 -2.16
CA LEU A 323 -0.14 25.39 -3.01
C LEU A 323 -1.14 24.67 -3.91
N TRP A 324 -2.45 24.74 -3.62
CA TRP A 324 -3.48 24.10 -4.43
C TRP A 324 -3.57 24.54 -5.90
N PRO A 325 -3.19 25.77 -6.30
CA PRO A 325 -3.06 26.11 -7.71
C PRO A 325 -2.14 25.18 -8.51
N PHE A 326 -1.09 24.60 -7.90
CA PHE A 326 -0.23 23.62 -8.59
C PHE A 326 -0.99 22.35 -8.96
N VAL A 327 -1.87 21.87 -8.07
CA VAL A 327 -2.74 20.72 -8.36
C VAL A 327 -3.77 21.14 -9.42
N ARG A 328 -4.57 22.17 -9.14
CA ARG A 328 -5.69 22.63 -10.00
C ARG A 328 -5.26 22.88 -11.44
N HIS A 329 -4.15 23.59 -11.65
CA HIS A 329 -3.64 23.90 -12.98
C HIS A 329 -2.77 22.78 -13.57
N GLY A 330 -2.20 21.92 -12.71
CA GLY A 330 -1.35 20.80 -13.10
C GLY A 330 -2.11 19.53 -13.51
N LEU A 331 -3.36 19.34 -13.07
CA LEU A 331 -4.16 18.13 -13.30
C LEU A 331 -4.15 17.61 -14.75
N ASN A 332 -4.03 18.46 -15.76
CA ASN A 332 -4.00 18.00 -17.17
C ASN A 332 -2.61 17.57 -17.67
N SER A 333 -1.59 17.67 -16.81
CA SER A 333 -0.18 17.43 -17.14
C SER A 333 0.53 16.52 -16.14
N THR A 334 -0.08 16.26 -14.98
CA THR A 334 0.48 15.44 -13.91
C THR A 334 -0.08 14.01 -13.94
N VAL A 335 0.60 13.10 -13.25
CA VAL A 335 0.12 11.73 -13.01
C VAL A 335 -0.19 11.63 -11.52
N LEU A 336 -1.39 11.14 -11.19
CA LEU A 336 -1.80 10.94 -9.80
C LEU A 336 -0.85 10.00 -9.06
N GLU A 337 -0.68 10.25 -7.77
CA GLU A 337 0.33 9.60 -6.93
C GLU A 337 0.18 8.08 -6.98
N ALA A 338 -1.06 7.62 -6.87
CA ALA A 338 -1.46 6.22 -6.91
C ALA A 338 -0.80 5.41 -8.03
N PHE A 339 -0.49 6.05 -9.16
CA PHE A 339 0.15 5.41 -10.31
C PHE A 339 1.67 5.63 -10.33
N ARG A 340 2.14 6.81 -9.90
CA ARG A 340 3.58 7.15 -9.85
C ARG A 340 4.36 6.22 -8.94
N VAL A 341 3.80 5.86 -7.77
CA VAL A 341 4.42 4.92 -6.83
C VAL A 341 4.71 3.57 -7.49
N MET A 342 3.76 3.01 -8.25
CA MET A 342 3.93 1.73 -8.91
C MET A 342 4.91 1.80 -10.09
N ILE A 343 4.92 2.90 -10.84
CA ILE A 343 5.89 3.12 -11.93
C ILE A 343 7.32 3.19 -11.36
N ALA A 344 7.54 3.99 -10.32
CA ALA A 344 8.85 4.10 -9.66
C ALA A 344 9.30 2.76 -9.07
N THR A 345 8.40 2.06 -8.39
CA THR A 345 8.66 0.76 -7.77
C THR A 345 9.06 -0.30 -8.80
N ARG A 346 8.44 -0.32 -9.98
CA ARG A 346 8.78 -1.24 -11.07
C ARG A 346 10.15 -0.93 -11.70
N LEU A 347 10.46 0.34 -11.90
CA LEU A 347 11.59 0.78 -12.73
C LEU A 347 12.93 0.94 -11.98
N ALA A 348 12.89 1.18 -10.67
CA ALA A 348 14.09 1.56 -9.92
C ALA A 348 14.97 0.37 -9.50
N ARG A 349 16.29 0.59 -9.51
CA ARG A 349 17.29 -0.34 -8.95
C ARG A 349 17.91 0.18 -7.66
N THR A 350 17.88 1.51 -7.46
CA THR A 350 18.43 2.18 -6.29
C THR A 350 17.42 3.16 -5.68
N PRO A 351 17.61 3.60 -4.43
CA PRO A 351 16.75 4.59 -3.79
C PRO A 351 16.68 5.92 -4.56
N SER A 352 17.82 6.41 -5.07
CA SER A 352 17.87 7.65 -5.85
C SER A 352 17.13 7.54 -7.18
N GLU A 353 17.21 6.39 -7.87
CA GLU A 353 16.44 6.14 -9.09
C GLU A 353 14.94 6.12 -8.79
N TRP A 354 14.53 5.47 -7.69
CA TRP A 354 13.13 5.42 -7.27
C TRP A 354 12.56 6.83 -7.09
N ILE A 355 13.26 7.68 -6.35
CA ILE A 355 12.86 9.07 -6.12
C ILE A 355 12.85 9.85 -7.45
N GLY A 356 13.84 9.63 -8.31
CA GLY A 356 13.91 10.24 -9.63
C GLY A 356 12.72 9.91 -10.52
N PHE A 357 12.24 8.66 -10.51
CA PHE A 357 11.02 8.27 -11.21
C PHE A 357 9.75 8.81 -10.52
N PHE A 358 9.66 8.71 -9.20
CA PHE A 358 8.50 9.14 -8.43
C PHE A 358 8.22 10.64 -8.56
N ALA A 359 9.27 11.46 -8.59
CA ALA A 359 9.17 12.92 -8.68
C ALA A 359 8.69 13.43 -10.05
N ARG A 360 8.71 12.57 -11.09
CA ARG A 360 8.21 12.95 -12.42
C ARG A 360 6.71 13.17 -12.38
N GLU A 361 6.25 14.20 -13.09
CA GLU A 361 4.82 14.52 -13.23
C GLU A 361 4.07 14.64 -11.90
N ASN A 362 4.76 15.12 -10.85
CA ASN A 362 4.22 15.30 -9.49
C ASN A 362 2.84 15.98 -9.51
N SER A 363 1.82 15.26 -9.04
CA SER A 363 0.43 15.73 -8.94
C SER A 363 0.18 16.70 -7.79
N GLY A 364 1.00 16.68 -6.73
CA GLY A 364 0.72 17.40 -5.50
C GLY A 364 -0.44 16.80 -4.70
N THR A 365 -0.73 15.53 -4.92
CA THR A 365 -1.80 14.77 -4.26
C THR A 365 -1.20 13.55 -3.57
N TYR A 366 -1.82 13.11 -2.49
CA TYR A 366 -1.29 12.11 -1.56
C TYR A 366 0.16 12.42 -1.14
N ASN A 367 0.29 13.56 -0.46
CA ASN A 367 1.57 14.18 -0.18
C ASN A 367 2.30 13.48 0.99
N ASN A 368 3.30 12.67 0.67
CA ASN A 368 3.89 11.69 1.59
C ASN A 368 5.37 11.95 1.90
N GLN A 369 5.86 11.42 3.03
CA GLN A 369 7.29 11.15 3.27
C GLN A 369 7.60 9.72 2.84
N TRP A 370 8.26 9.56 1.70
CA TRP A 370 8.74 8.28 1.18
C TRP A 370 10.10 7.90 1.77
N MET A 371 10.25 6.63 2.11
CA MET A 371 11.46 6.00 2.65
C MET A 371 11.85 4.83 1.74
N VAL A 372 13.05 4.87 1.16
CA VAL A 372 13.51 3.84 0.22
C VAL A 372 14.86 3.28 0.68
N ILE A 373 14.89 1.99 0.98
CA ILE A 373 16.03 1.29 1.56
C ILE A 373 16.60 0.28 0.56
N ASP A 374 17.90 0.33 0.30
CA ASP A 374 18.60 -0.64 -0.53
C ASP A 374 19.19 -1.79 0.29
N THR A 375 18.45 -2.89 0.39
CA THR A 375 18.88 -4.08 1.15
C THR A 375 20.03 -4.84 0.50
N LYS A 376 20.36 -4.54 -0.77
CA LYS A 376 21.52 -5.12 -1.48
C LYS A 376 22.84 -4.62 -0.88
N LEU A 377 22.84 -3.40 -0.34
CA LEU A 377 24.03 -2.77 0.23
C LEU A 377 24.32 -3.20 1.68
N PHE A 378 23.44 -3.99 2.30
CA PHE A 378 23.59 -4.43 3.68
C PHE A 378 24.30 -5.79 3.77
N ASP A 379 25.56 -5.84 4.21
CA ASP A 379 26.29 -7.09 4.46
C ASP A 379 26.67 -7.18 5.95
N PRO A 380 26.05 -8.06 6.76
CA PRO A 380 26.34 -8.16 8.21
C PRO A 380 27.79 -8.55 8.56
N SER A 381 28.58 -8.97 7.56
CA SER A 381 30.00 -9.30 7.69
C SER A 381 30.93 -8.13 7.40
N LYS A 382 30.41 -7.01 6.89
CA LYS A 382 31.18 -5.82 6.51
C LYS A 382 30.63 -4.56 7.21
N PRO A 383 31.42 -3.49 7.32
CA PRO A 383 30.89 -2.18 7.66
C PRO A 383 29.79 -1.76 6.68
N LEU A 384 28.75 -1.10 7.18
CA LEU A 384 27.72 -0.50 6.32
C LEU A 384 28.30 0.63 5.48
N PRO A 385 27.77 0.86 4.27
CA PRO A 385 28.17 2.01 3.48
C PRO A 385 27.77 3.32 4.17
N GLU A 386 28.54 4.37 3.94
CA GLU A 386 28.25 5.71 4.50
C GLU A 386 27.17 6.46 3.70
N LYS A 387 26.79 5.95 2.51
CA LYS A 387 25.86 6.58 1.56
C LYS A 387 25.03 5.53 0.81
N ASP A 388 23.95 5.99 0.20
CA ASP A 388 23.05 5.30 -0.72
C ASP A 388 22.28 4.09 -0.17
N LEU A 389 22.44 3.76 1.12
CA LEU A 389 21.67 2.72 1.78
C LEU A 389 20.21 3.14 1.98
N PHE A 390 19.97 4.39 2.36
CA PHE A 390 18.65 4.86 2.76
C PHE A 390 18.40 6.29 2.33
N TRP A 391 17.39 6.49 1.50
CA TRP A 391 16.95 7.81 1.06
C TRP A 391 15.53 8.12 1.55
N VAL A 392 15.29 9.41 1.78
CA VAL A 392 13.98 9.96 2.12
C VAL A 392 13.60 11.04 1.11
N ALA A 393 12.33 11.05 0.70
CA ALA A 393 11.75 12.08 -0.15
C ALA A 393 10.41 12.58 0.42
N GLU A 394 10.14 13.87 0.32
CA GLU A 394 8.87 14.46 0.72
C GLU A 394 8.25 15.22 -0.45
N GLN A 395 6.99 14.91 -0.72
CA GLN A 395 6.20 15.55 -1.77
C GLN A 395 5.22 16.55 -1.16
N ILE A 396 5.06 17.68 -1.86
CA ILE A 396 3.96 18.64 -1.71
C ILE A 396 3.53 19.10 -3.12
N PRO A 397 2.44 19.87 -3.27
CA PRO A 397 2.12 20.44 -4.57
C PRO A 397 3.25 21.30 -5.13
N GLY A 398 3.74 20.91 -6.32
CA GLY A 398 4.79 21.62 -7.05
C GLY A 398 6.24 21.24 -6.71
N LEU A 399 6.49 20.41 -5.69
CA LEU A 399 7.86 20.07 -5.26
C LEU A 399 7.98 18.66 -4.69
N VAL A 400 9.10 18.00 -5.01
CA VAL A 400 9.61 16.84 -4.27
C VAL A 400 11.01 17.18 -3.78
N GLN A 401 11.23 17.19 -2.47
CA GLN A 401 12.56 17.34 -1.87
C GLN A 401 13.04 15.97 -1.41
N SER A 402 14.33 15.66 -1.58
CA SER A 402 14.90 14.38 -1.14
C SER A 402 16.33 14.51 -0.64
N ALA A 403 16.76 13.53 0.15
CA ALA A 403 18.13 13.40 0.61
C ALA A 403 18.48 11.93 0.89
N ASP A 404 19.76 11.60 0.72
CA ASP A 404 20.37 10.44 1.34
C ASP A 404 20.49 10.70 2.85
N VAL A 405 19.85 9.86 3.65
CA VAL A 405 19.83 9.93 5.12
C VAL A 405 20.56 8.75 5.75
N THR A 406 21.43 8.07 5.00
CA THR A 406 22.26 6.96 5.48
C THR A 406 23.07 7.36 6.72
N GLU A 407 23.72 8.53 6.69
CA GLU A 407 24.48 9.04 7.84
C GLU A 407 23.60 9.22 9.08
N HIS A 408 22.36 9.70 8.92
CA HIS A 408 21.41 9.82 10.03
C HIS A 408 21.12 8.44 10.63
N LEU A 409 20.81 7.46 9.78
CA LEU A 409 20.50 6.10 10.22
C LEU A 409 21.69 5.46 10.96
N LEU A 410 22.92 5.64 10.48
CA LEU A 410 24.13 5.15 11.14
C LEU A 410 24.35 5.82 12.51
N ASN A 411 24.15 7.12 12.60
CA ASN A 411 24.40 7.89 13.82
C ASN A 411 23.33 7.67 14.90
N LYS A 412 22.05 7.52 14.50
CA LYS A 412 20.92 7.36 15.42
C LYS A 412 20.52 5.91 15.64
N SER A 413 20.93 5.00 14.76
CA SER A 413 20.50 3.60 14.67
C SER A 413 19.02 3.39 14.33
N TYR A 414 18.26 4.45 14.03
CA TYR A 414 16.87 4.37 13.58
C TYR A 414 16.43 5.59 12.78
N TRP A 415 15.31 5.46 12.09
CA TRP A 415 14.49 6.52 11.50
C TRP A 415 13.03 6.26 11.85
N GLY A 416 12.34 7.26 12.39
CA GLY A 416 10.90 7.21 12.62
C GLY A 416 10.17 8.17 11.68
N SER A 417 9.02 7.74 11.14
CA SER A 417 8.12 8.58 10.35
C SER A 417 6.72 8.57 10.93
N TYR A 418 6.07 9.74 10.98
CA TYR A 418 4.87 9.98 11.79
C TYR A 418 4.10 11.23 11.34
N ASN A 419 3.92 11.40 10.02
CA ASN A 419 3.04 12.41 9.41
C ASN A 419 3.39 13.87 9.75
N ASN A 420 4.67 14.15 9.98
CA ASN A 420 5.20 15.50 10.09
C ASN A 420 6.41 15.59 9.17
N PRO A 421 6.52 16.62 8.31
CA PRO A 421 7.64 16.74 7.40
C PRO A 421 8.99 16.86 8.12
N TYR A 422 9.99 16.09 7.70
CA TYR A 422 11.36 16.14 8.18
C TYR A 422 12.12 17.33 7.60
N PHE A 423 11.97 17.58 6.29
CA PHE A 423 12.72 18.66 5.66
C PHE A 423 12.13 19.99 6.10
N LYS A 424 12.94 20.78 6.82
CA LYS A 424 12.52 22.09 7.36
C LYS A 424 11.80 22.98 6.33
N PHE A 425 12.29 23.01 5.09
CA PHE A 425 11.65 23.77 4.01
C PHE A 425 10.24 23.26 3.69
N ILE A 426 10.05 21.93 3.61
CA ILE A 426 8.74 21.32 3.38
C ILE A 426 7.82 21.57 4.57
N HIS A 427 8.31 21.44 5.80
CA HIS A 427 7.54 21.73 7.01
C HIS A 427 7.00 23.18 7.02
N GLU A 428 7.86 24.14 6.69
CA GLU A 428 7.51 25.56 6.63
C GLU A 428 6.49 25.84 5.50
N ILE A 429 6.82 25.43 4.27
CA ILE A 429 6.01 25.81 3.09
C ILE A 429 4.66 25.09 3.03
N SER A 430 4.57 23.89 3.61
CA SER A 430 3.31 23.13 3.68
C SER A 430 2.39 23.57 4.82
N GLY A 431 2.82 24.55 5.65
CA GLY A 431 1.98 25.16 6.69
C GLY A 431 2.08 24.52 8.08
N PHE A 432 2.98 23.55 8.29
CA PHE A 432 3.13 22.87 9.58
C PHE A 432 3.69 23.79 10.67
N ASP A 433 4.55 24.75 10.33
CA ASP A 433 5.03 25.78 11.28
C ASP A 433 3.87 26.56 11.93
N ASP A 434 2.81 26.85 11.16
CA ASP A 434 1.65 27.58 11.67
C ASP A 434 0.72 26.67 12.48
N LEU A 435 0.63 25.38 12.13
CA LEU A 435 -0.05 24.39 12.96
C LEU A 435 0.67 24.17 14.29
N GLU A 436 1.99 24.12 14.30
CA GLU A 436 2.79 23.99 15.53
C GLU A 436 2.58 25.21 16.44
N LYS A 437 2.56 26.43 15.89
CA LYS A 437 2.22 27.64 16.68
C LYS A 437 0.80 27.58 17.27
N LYS A 438 -0.15 27.02 16.52
CA LYS A 438 -1.58 26.99 16.89
C LYS A 438 -1.92 25.89 17.88
N PHE A 439 -1.38 24.69 17.68
CA PHE A 439 -1.76 23.46 18.38
C PHE A 439 -0.63 22.82 19.18
N GLY A 440 0.59 23.34 19.07
CA GLY A 440 1.75 22.93 19.86
C GLY A 440 2.52 21.75 19.27
N GLU A 441 3.21 21.02 20.15
CA GLU A 441 4.21 20.00 19.81
C GLU A 441 3.70 18.85 18.94
N CYS A 442 2.38 18.62 18.86
CA CYS A 442 1.81 17.56 18.03
C CYS A 442 2.10 17.71 16.54
N PHE A 443 2.36 18.93 16.07
CA PHE A 443 2.80 19.25 14.70
C PHE A 443 4.30 19.54 14.58
N SER A 444 5.06 19.34 15.65
CA SER A 444 6.51 19.46 15.63
C SER A 444 7.11 18.13 15.16
N TYR A 445 8.01 18.17 14.18
CA TYR A 445 8.73 16.96 13.76
C TYR A 445 9.47 16.28 14.91
N GLU A 446 10.11 17.06 15.80
CA GLU A 446 10.92 16.50 16.90
C GLU A 446 10.09 16.19 18.15
N MET A 447 9.03 16.95 18.40
CA MET A 447 8.32 16.92 19.68
C MET A 447 6.93 16.28 19.61
N THR A 448 6.47 15.84 18.44
CA THR A 448 5.20 15.10 18.37
C THR A 448 5.25 13.82 19.22
N PRO A 449 4.15 13.43 19.89
CA PRO A 449 4.12 12.25 20.77
C PRO A 449 4.76 10.99 20.19
N ARG A 450 4.54 10.70 18.91
CA ARG A 450 5.15 9.54 18.23
C ARG A 450 6.66 9.65 18.10
N ALA A 451 7.20 10.82 17.78
CA ALA A 451 8.63 11.06 17.75
C ALA A 451 9.26 10.79 19.12
N GLN A 452 8.60 11.27 20.19
CA GLN A 452 9.05 11.06 21.56
C GLN A 452 8.98 9.57 21.97
N ILE A 453 7.90 8.86 21.63
CA ILE A 453 7.76 7.43 21.90
C ILE A 453 8.84 6.62 21.16
N PHE A 454 9.06 6.90 19.87
CA PHE A 454 10.15 6.26 19.12
C PHE A 454 11.50 6.55 19.77
N ARG A 455 11.82 7.82 20.06
CA ARG A 455 13.09 8.21 20.71
C ARG A 455 13.31 7.52 22.05
N ARG A 456 12.24 7.32 22.84
CA ARG A 456 12.30 6.61 24.13
C ARG A 456 12.49 5.11 23.96
N ASN A 457 11.78 4.49 23.02
CA ASN A 457 11.62 3.03 22.99
C ASN A 457 12.47 2.31 21.94
N HIS A 458 12.96 2.99 20.89
CA HIS A 458 13.62 2.33 19.75
C HIS A 458 14.84 1.48 20.14
N SER A 459 15.56 1.85 21.20
CA SER A 459 16.76 1.14 21.67
C SER A 459 16.44 -0.26 22.23
N THR A 460 15.20 -0.50 22.64
CA THR A 460 14.72 -1.83 23.10
C THR A 460 14.18 -2.69 21.95
N ALA A 461 13.92 -2.10 20.79
CA ALA A 461 13.46 -2.78 19.58
C ALA A 461 14.67 -3.35 18.81
N VAL A 462 15.18 -4.50 19.26
CA VAL A 462 16.43 -5.12 18.78
C VAL A 462 16.24 -6.46 18.06
N SER A 463 14.98 -6.88 17.90
CA SER A 463 14.57 -8.14 17.26
C SER A 463 13.20 -7.98 16.61
N LEU A 464 12.86 -8.87 15.67
CA LEU A 464 11.52 -8.91 15.03
C LEU A 464 10.36 -8.84 16.06
N PRO A 465 10.29 -9.68 17.12
CA PRO A 465 9.24 -9.56 18.13
C PRO A 465 9.18 -8.20 18.83
N SER A 466 10.34 -7.65 19.23
CA SER A 466 10.38 -6.35 19.93
C SER A 466 10.03 -5.16 19.02
N VAL A 467 10.39 -5.23 17.73
CA VAL A 467 10.00 -4.22 16.74
C VAL A 467 8.51 -4.32 16.48
N TYR A 468 7.97 -5.53 16.29
CA TYR A 468 6.53 -5.76 16.17
C TYR A 468 5.76 -5.14 17.34
N ARG A 469 6.20 -5.39 18.58
CA ARG A 469 5.57 -4.80 19.78
C ARG A 469 5.66 -3.28 19.83
N LEU A 470 6.78 -2.69 19.43
CA LEU A 470 6.89 -1.22 19.34
C LEU A 470 5.92 -0.66 18.30
N MET A 471 5.78 -1.32 17.16
CA MET A 471 4.87 -0.87 16.10
C MET A 471 3.40 -1.08 16.45
N ARG A 472 3.09 -1.96 17.40
CA ARG A 472 1.74 -2.16 17.97
C ARG A 472 1.50 -1.38 19.26
N PHE A 473 2.45 -0.55 19.68
CA PHE A 473 2.42 0.10 21.00
C PHE A 473 1.30 1.14 21.09
N ASN A 474 0.42 0.92 22.07
CA ASN A 474 -0.57 1.88 22.52
C ASN A 474 -0.95 1.59 23.98
N ASP A 475 -0.48 2.44 24.89
CA ASP A 475 -0.80 2.36 26.32
C ASP A 475 -1.33 3.72 26.82
N PHE A 476 -2.21 4.33 26.02
CA PHE A 476 -2.55 5.75 26.11
C PHE A 476 -3.10 6.23 27.47
N THR A 477 -3.66 5.33 28.28
CA THR A 477 -4.17 5.67 29.62
C THR A 477 -3.08 5.74 30.68
N HIS A 478 -1.88 5.20 30.41
CA HIS A 478 -0.77 5.13 31.35
C HIS A 478 0.51 5.81 30.85
N ASP A 479 0.68 5.95 29.53
CA ASP A 479 1.85 6.60 28.95
C ASP A 479 1.75 8.14 29.07
N PRO A 480 2.67 8.81 29.77
CA PRO A 480 2.65 10.27 29.89
C PRO A 480 2.81 10.99 28.55
N LEU A 481 3.37 10.34 27.53
CA LEU A 481 3.48 10.91 26.17
C LEU A 481 2.13 10.92 25.43
N SER A 482 1.13 10.20 25.94
CA SER A 482 -0.23 10.19 25.40
C SER A 482 -1.15 11.23 26.04
N HIS A 483 -0.64 12.02 27.00
CA HIS A 483 -1.41 13.09 27.63
C HIS A 483 -1.71 14.23 26.66
N CYS A 484 -2.91 14.80 26.79
CA CYS A 484 -3.28 16.05 26.12
C CYS A 484 -4.02 17.00 27.08
N ASN A 485 -4.09 18.27 26.71
CA ASN A 485 -4.96 19.24 27.39
C ASN A 485 -6.42 19.02 26.95
N CYS A 486 -6.97 17.89 27.36
CA CYS A 486 -8.23 17.32 26.92
C CYS A 486 -8.97 16.70 28.14
N THR A 487 -10.20 16.27 27.94
CA THR A 487 -10.96 15.53 28.96
C THR A 487 -11.56 14.28 28.32
N PRO A 488 -11.20 13.06 28.76
CA PRO A 488 -10.14 12.70 29.73
C PRO A 488 -8.74 13.25 29.33
N PRO A 489 -7.75 13.35 30.25
CA PRO A 489 -6.46 14.04 30.01
C PRO A 489 -5.47 13.24 29.14
N TYR A 490 -5.97 12.38 28.26
CA TYR A 490 -5.20 11.55 27.35
C TYR A 490 -5.98 11.34 26.05
N THR A 491 -5.27 10.91 25.01
CA THR A 491 -5.90 10.47 23.76
C THR A 491 -5.24 9.20 23.24
N ALA A 492 -6.06 8.26 22.79
CA ALA A 492 -5.62 7.04 22.13
C ALA A 492 -5.01 7.27 20.74
N GLN A 493 -5.01 8.52 20.26
CA GLN A 493 -4.32 8.97 19.05
C GLN A 493 -2.80 9.11 19.25
N TYR A 494 -2.36 9.45 20.47
CA TYR A 494 -0.96 9.71 20.79
C TYR A 494 -0.22 8.41 21.14
N ALA A 495 -0.11 7.53 20.16
CA ALA A 495 0.53 6.23 20.24
C ALA A 495 1.21 5.88 18.91
N ILE A 496 2.04 4.84 18.85
CA ILE A 496 2.58 4.36 17.56
C ILE A 496 1.47 3.71 16.73
N SER A 497 0.55 3.02 17.40
CA SER A 497 -0.58 2.33 16.80
C SER A 497 -1.90 2.89 17.35
N ALA A 498 -2.43 3.94 16.73
CA ALA A 498 -3.58 4.69 17.27
C ALA A 498 -4.84 3.83 17.41
N ARG A 499 -5.69 4.20 18.37
CA ARG A 499 -6.99 3.56 18.67
C ARG A 499 -8.06 4.62 18.95
N SER A 500 -8.34 5.49 17.99
CA SER A 500 -9.27 6.61 18.21
C SER A 500 -10.68 6.14 18.63
N ASP A 501 -11.04 4.88 18.36
CA ASP A 501 -12.29 4.26 18.80
C ASP A 501 -12.41 4.10 20.32
N LEU A 502 -11.28 4.18 21.05
CA LEU A 502 -11.25 4.10 22.51
C LEU A 502 -11.33 5.47 23.21
N ASN A 503 -11.31 6.56 22.45
CA ASN A 503 -11.53 7.89 23.01
C ASN A 503 -13.00 8.06 23.43
N ASP A 504 -13.28 8.81 24.49
CA ASP A 504 -14.65 9.11 24.91
C ASP A 504 -15.36 9.94 23.82
N PRO A 505 -16.49 9.47 23.25
CA PRO A 505 -17.28 10.25 22.29
C PRO A 505 -17.80 11.57 22.83
N ASN A 506 -17.92 11.70 24.16
CA ASN A 506 -18.33 12.94 24.84
C ASN A 506 -17.13 13.72 25.40
N GLY A 507 -15.91 13.28 25.10
CA GLY A 507 -14.69 13.94 25.55
C GLY A 507 -14.50 15.31 24.90
N VAL A 508 -13.71 16.16 25.56
CA VAL A 508 -13.32 17.49 25.05
C VAL A 508 -11.88 17.42 24.58
N TYR A 509 -11.68 17.59 23.27
CA TYR A 509 -10.37 17.49 22.64
C TYR A 509 -9.98 18.82 21.98
N PRO A 510 -8.68 19.19 21.98
CA PRO A 510 -8.20 20.43 21.37
C PRO A 510 -8.55 20.60 19.88
N PHE A 511 -8.65 19.50 19.14
CA PHE A 511 -9.08 19.47 17.74
C PHE A 511 -9.60 18.08 17.37
N PRO A 512 -10.44 17.94 16.32
CA PRO A 512 -11.21 16.73 16.03
C PRO A 512 -10.38 15.45 15.89
N LEU A 513 -9.17 15.53 15.33
CA LEU A 513 -8.31 14.36 15.11
C LEU A 513 -7.92 13.60 16.38
N LEU A 514 -7.99 14.24 17.55
CA LEU A 514 -7.68 13.62 18.84
C LEU A 514 -8.89 12.96 19.51
N GLY A 515 -10.08 13.14 18.96
CA GLY A 515 -11.33 12.64 19.54
C GLY A 515 -11.70 11.22 19.12
N TYR A 516 -12.94 10.83 19.42
CA TYR A 516 -13.51 9.56 18.99
C TYR A 516 -13.68 9.52 17.48
N ARG A 517 -13.10 8.50 16.85
CA ARG A 517 -13.27 8.17 15.43
C ARG A 517 -13.18 6.65 15.27
N LEU A 518 -13.88 6.08 14.30
CA LEU A 518 -13.61 4.71 13.86
C LEU A 518 -12.36 4.69 12.96
N HIS A 519 -11.24 5.12 13.53
CA HIS A 519 -9.99 5.35 12.84
C HIS A 519 -8.84 4.97 13.77
N GLY A 520 -7.74 4.51 13.19
CA GLY A 520 -6.55 4.14 13.92
C GLY A 520 -5.70 3.21 13.10
N ALA A 521 -4.67 2.67 13.73
CA ALA A 521 -3.85 1.63 13.16
C ALA A 521 -4.68 0.42 12.74
N THR A 522 -4.51 -0.05 11.52
CA THR A 522 -5.29 -1.16 10.96
C THR A 522 -4.45 -2.37 10.61
N ASP A 523 -3.13 -2.28 10.73
CA ASP A 523 -2.23 -3.40 10.50
C ASP A 523 -0.84 -3.15 11.11
N VAL A 524 0.09 -4.07 10.86
CA VAL A 524 1.52 -3.82 10.87
C VAL A 524 2.17 -4.72 9.82
N LYS A 525 3.13 -4.18 9.06
CA LYS A 525 4.01 -4.92 8.16
C LYS A 525 5.45 -4.78 8.65
N LEU A 526 6.22 -5.86 8.58
CA LEU A 526 7.58 -5.91 9.12
C LEU A 526 8.46 -6.87 8.30
N VAL A 527 9.66 -6.40 7.96
CA VAL A 527 10.74 -7.24 7.42
C VAL A 527 12.02 -7.05 8.23
N ASN A 528 12.84 -8.09 8.25
CA ASN A 528 14.28 -7.96 8.49
C ASN A 528 15.05 -8.18 7.17
N LEU A 529 16.39 -8.20 7.21
CA LEU A 529 17.21 -8.40 6.01
C LEU A 529 16.92 -9.73 5.31
N GLU A 530 16.74 -10.81 6.08
CA GLU A 530 16.43 -12.13 5.54
C GLU A 530 15.10 -12.13 4.78
N LEU A 531 14.04 -11.63 5.43
CA LEU A 531 12.70 -11.54 4.84
C LEU A 531 12.68 -10.67 3.58
N ALA A 532 13.35 -9.51 3.62
CA ALA A 532 13.43 -8.63 2.46
C ALA A 532 14.10 -9.32 1.27
N ARG A 533 15.21 -10.04 1.50
CA ARG A 533 15.93 -10.78 0.45
C ARG A 533 15.16 -11.97 -0.10
N SER A 534 14.31 -12.59 0.72
CA SER A 534 13.44 -13.69 0.29
C SER A 534 12.07 -13.22 -0.22
N LEU A 535 11.89 -11.92 -0.52
CA LEU A 535 10.60 -11.35 -0.94
C LEU A 535 9.45 -11.76 -0.01
N SER A 536 9.66 -11.65 1.29
CA SER A 536 8.76 -12.14 2.33
C SER A 536 8.48 -11.03 3.34
N MET A 537 7.41 -11.15 4.12
CA MET A 537 7.10 -10.21 5.20
C MET A 537 6.35 -10.86 6.35
N ILE A 538 6.42 -10.24 7.52
CA ILE A 538 5.48 -10.44 8.61
C ILE A 538 4.37 -9.40 8.46
N ALA A 539 3.12 -9.82 8.59
CA ALA A 539 1.97 -8.91 8.61
C ALA A 539 1.01 -9.28 9.74
N ALA A 540 0.32 -8.31 10.35
CA ALA A 540 -0.84 -8.57 11.19
C ALA A 540 -1.95 -7.59 10.82
N ALA A 541 -3.20 -8.06 10.77
CA ALA A 541 -4.36 -7.24 10.46
C ALA A 541 -5.13 -6.82 11.71
N GLY A 542 -5.76 -5.66 11.62
CA GLY A 542 -6.66 -5.09 12.62
C GLY A 542 -5.98 -4.20 13.65
N PRO A 543 -6.76 -3.46 14.45
CA PRO A 543 -6.24 -2.55 15.46
C PRO A 543 -5.45 -3.26 16.56
N THR A 544 -4.51 -2.55 17.19
CA THR A 544 -3.72 -3.11 18.31
C THR A 544 -4.60 -3.55 19.47
N TYR A 545 -4.23 -4.67 20.10
CA TYR A 545 -4.87 -5.21 21.29
C TYR A 545 -3.84 -5.69 22.33
N ASP A 546 -2.57 -5.27 22.18
CA ASP A 546 -1.47 -5.72 23.04
C ASP A 546 -1.63 -5.21 24.48
N GLN A 547 -2.03 -3.95 24.63
CA GLN A 547 -2.18 -3.25 25.92
C GLN A 547 -3.56 -2.61 26.09
N VAL A 548 -4.41 -2.73 25.08
CA VAL A 548 -5.75 -2.12 25.01
C VAL A 548 -6.80 -3.17 24.63
N PRO A 549 -8.09 -2.95 24.92
CA PRO A 549 -9.13 -3.90 24.59
C PRO A 549 -9.21 -4.19 23.09
N VAL A 550 -9.49 -5.45 22.76
CA VAL A 550 -9.76 -5.88 21.39
C VAL A 550 -10.88 -5.07 20.76
N PHE A 551 -10.68 -4.66 19.50
CA PHE A 551 -11.73 -4.04 18.69
C PHE A 551 -12.80 -5.06 18.26
N ASP A 552 -14.07 -4.68 18.47
CA ASP A 552 -15.25 -5.52 18.26
C ASP A 552 -16.42 -4.64 17.79
N TRP A 553 -16.88 -4.85 16.55
CA TRP A 553 -17.95 -4.07 15.93
C TRP A 553 -19.24 -4.10 16.76
N SER A 554 -19.54 -5.23 17.42
CA SER A 554 -20.77 -5.40 18.23
C SER A 554 -20.76 -4.60 19.53
N ARG A 555 -19.59 -4.11 19.95
CA ARG A 555 -19.39 -3.42 21.24
C ARG A 555 -19.24 -1.92 21.10
N LEU A 556 -19.34 -1.39 19.87
CA LEU A 556 -19.20 0.03 19.63
C LEU A 556 -20.26 0.86 20.35
N ARG A 557 -19.82 2.03 20.82
CA ARG A 557 -20.64 3.03 21.51
C ARG A 557 -20.20 4.41 20.98
N PRO A 558 -21.00 5.08 20.13
CA PRO A 558 -22.32 4.68 19.63
C PRO A 558 -22.28 3.43 18.73
N GLU A 559 -23.41 2.73 18.63
CA GLU A 559 -23.55 1.57 17.75
C GLU A 559 -23.37 1.99 16.28
N ARG A 560 -22.67 1.15 15.52
CA ARG A 560 -22.38 1.35 14.09
C ARG A 560 -22.58 0.03 13.35
N PRO A 561 -23.11 0.05 12.12
CA PRO A 561 -23.26 -1.16 11.34
C PRO A 561 -21.88 -1.75 11.04
N ARG A 562 -21.77 -3.08 11.16
CA ARG A 562 -20.57 -3.79 10.73
C ARG A 562 -20.43 -3.70 9.20
N PRO A 563 -19.28 -3.26 8.67
CA PRO A 563 -19.04 -3.24 7.22
C PRO A 563 -19.13 -4.64 6.60
N LEU A 564 -19.38 -4.68 5.29
CA LEU A 564 -19.53 -5.93 4.55
C LEU A 564 -18.25 -6.76 4.63
N MET A 565 -18.39 -8.07 4.83
CA MET A 565 -17.30 -9.05 4.93
C MET A 565 -16.27 -8.79 6.04
N HIS A 566 -16.52 -7.86 6.96
CA HIS A 566 -15.64 -7.66 8.11
C HIS A 566 -15.87 -8.77 9.15
N PRO A 567 -14.80 -9.35 9.71
CA PRO A 567 -14.87 -10.08 10.96
C PRO A 567 -15.50 -9.21 12.05
N GLU A 568 -16.30 -9.82 12.93
CA GLU A 568 -16.93 -9.09 14.04
C GLU A 568 -15.88 -8.57 15.03
N ARG A 569 -14.90 -9.42 15.34
CA ARG A 569 -13.87 -9.17 16.35
C ARG A 569 -12.48 -9.32 15.73
N TRP A 570 -11.60 -8.36 15.99
CA TRP A 570 -10.28 -8.27 15.35
C TRP A 570 -9.17 -8.70 16.32
N THR A 571 -8.93 -10.02 16.40
CA THR A 571 -7.89 -10.65 17.27
C THR A 571 -6.90 -11.48 16.47
N PHE A 572 -6.46 -10.96 15.33
CA PHE A 572 -5.63 -11.74 14.43
C PHE A 572 -4.16 -11.74 14.89
N PRO A 573 -3.47 -12.89 14.87
CA PRO A 573 -2.05 -12.97 15.17
C PRO A 573 -1.23 -12.46 13.97
N PRO A 574 0.07 -12.13 14.18
CA PRO A 574 0.97 -11.93 13.05
C PRO A 574 1.14 -13.22 12.24
N VAL A 575 1.22 -13.07 10.92
CA VAL A 575 1.45 -14.14 9.95
C VAL A 575 2.76 -13.89 9.21
N VAL A 576 3.49 -14.97 8.87
CA VAL A 576 4.65 -14.90 7.98
C VAL A 576 4.23 -15.26 6.57
N ILE A 577 4.45 -14.35 5.64
CA ILE A 577 4.16 -14.48 4.21
C ILE A 577 5.48 -14.84 3.52
N GLN A 578 5.64 -16.12 3.17
CA GLN A 578 6.88 -16.64 2.58
C GLN A 578 6.71 -16.92 1.09
N VAL A 579 7.52 -16.27 0.26
CA VAL A 579 7.58 -16.54 -1.18
C VAL A 579 8.57 -17.68 -1.43
N ASN A 580 8.06 -18.92 -1.53
CA ASN A 580 8.82 -20.10 -1.93
C ASN A 580 8.47 -20.49 -3.36
N ASN A 581 9.33 -20.16 -4.32
CA ASN A 581 9.14 -20.55 -5.71
C ASN A 581 9.69 -21.97 -5.96
N HIS A 582 8.81 -22.97 -5.89
CA HIS A 582 9.16 -24.33 -6.33
C HIS A 582 8.86 -24.55 -7.82
N ASN A 583 7.93 -23.79 -8.43
CA ASN A 583 7.55 -23.82 -9.85
C ASN A 583 7.01 -22.44 -10.32
N GLN A 584 6.94 -22.21 -11.64
CA GLN A 584 6.49 -20.93 -12.22
C GLN A 584 5.04 -20.56 -11.83
N TRP A 585 4.15 -21.55 -11.68
CA TRP A 585 2.71 -21.37 -11.41
C TRP A 585 2.27 -21.92 -10.04
N THR A 586 2.98 -21.55 -8.97
CA THR A 586 2.62 -21.92 -7.58
C THR A 586 2.50 -20.69 -6.67
N GLN A 587 1.52 -20.71 -5.76
CA GLN A 587 1.30 -19.66 -4.76
C GLN A 587 2.32 -19.74 -3.59
N PRO A 588 2.76 -18.60 -3.03
CA PRO A 588 3.52 -18.51 -1.77
C PRO A 588 2.82 -19.15 -0.54
N TYR A 589 3.59 -19.66 0.42
CA TYR A 589 3.07 -20.32 1.63
C TYR A 589 2.98 -19.37 2.84
N LEU A 590 1.94 -19.54 3.65
CA LEU A 590 1.75 -18.84 4.92
C LEU A 590 2.15 -19.75 6.08
N ARG A 591 3.08 -19.28 6.94
CA ARG A 591 3.35 -19.93 8.23
C ARG A 591 2.86 -19.03 9.36
N THR A 592 1.93 -19.55 10.15
CA THR A 592 1.54 -18.96 11.43
C THR A 592 2.46 -19.51 12.53
N TRP A 593 3.41 -18.69 12.96
CA TRP A 593 3.91 -18.79 14.32
C TRP A 593 3.17 -17.71 15.09
N THR A 594 2.40 -18.10 16.10
CA THR A 594 2.11 -17.13 17.16
C THR A 594 3.43 -16.83 17.83
N MET A 595 3.95 -15.62 17.66
CA MET A 595 4.90 -15.12 18.65
C MET A 595 4.09 -14.98 19.92
N ALA A 596 4.26 -15.91 20.87
CA ALA A 596 3.83 -15.63 22.22
C ALA A 596 4.53 -14.33 22.65
N PRO A 597 3.80 -13.38 23.27
CA PRO A 597 4.44 -12.22 23.86
C PRO A 597 5.60 -12.65 24.79
#